data_AF-A0A8W8J5W5-F1
#
_entry.id   AF-A0A8W8J5W5-F1
#
_cell.length_a   1.000
_cell.length_b   1.000
_cell.length_c   1.000
_cell.angle_alpha   90.00
_cell.angle_beta   90.00
_cell.angle_gamma   90.00
#
_symmetry.space_group_name_H-M   'P 1'
#
loop_
_entity.id
_entity.type
_entity.pdbx_description
1 polymer ?
#
loop_
_entity_poly.entity_id
_entity_poly.type
_entity_poly.pdbx_seq_one_letter_code
_entity_poly.pdbx_strand_id
1 'polypeptide(L)'
;MIAGTFSSLHLSAPFLIVLVLGAHHHHHRTTTTPKPTTPASTPRPTPESFEYTYTFFYYDTTSHYMCCAHATRLLRVCLCYHVPQDERQLMQEQEKLLEIEERIYSLYVAGHYTSMNDLQFYSKPNYDMCTGQGKQLNTTLLHVY
;
A
#
# COMPACT_ATOMS: atom_id res chain seq x y z
N MET A 1 3.93 16.92 51.51
CA MET A 1 3.49 15.51 51.68
C MET A 1 4.03 14.76 50.47
N ILE A 2 5.28 14.27 50.48
CA ILE A 2 5.75 12.95 50.94
C ILE A 2 4.82 11.78 50.56
N ALA A 3 5.26 11.09 49.49
CA ALA A 3 5.46 9.63 49.32
C ALA A 3 4.31 8.60 49.47
N GLY A 4 4.48 7.55 48.66
CA GLY A 4 3.79 6.26 48.71
C GLY A 4 3.64 5.70 47.29
N THR A 5 4.69 5.28 46.57
CA THR A 5 5.40 3.97 46.63
C THR A 5 4.57 2.77 47.08
N PHE A 6 4.31 1.84 46.16
CA PHE A 6 4.34 0.40 46.41
C PHE A 6 5.09 -0.32 45.27
N SER A 7 6.34 -0.67 45.59
CA SER A 7 7.07 -1.90 45.24
C SER A 7 6.16 -3.15 45.43
N SER A 8 6.35 -4.34 44.83
CA SER A 8 7.45 -4.93 44.09
C SER A 8 7.08 -6.35 43.62
N LEU A 9 7.76 -6.78 42.56
CA LEU A 9 8.46 -8.08 42.38
C LEU A 9 7.72 -9.42 42.19
N HIS A 10 8.20 -10.07 41.12
CA HIS A 10 8.51 -11.50 40.95
C HIS A 10 7.37 -12.51 40.76
N LEU A 11 7.32 -13.08 39.56
CA LEU A 11 7.51 -14.52 39.46
C LEU A 11 8.30 -14.91 38.20
N SER A 12 9.52 -15.32 38.45
CA SER A 12 10.41 -16.09 37.59
C SER A 12 9.88 -17.52 37.40
N ALA A 13 9.91 -18.04 36.18
CA ALA A 13 10.00 -19.48 35.95
C ALA A 13 10.71 -19.76 34.61
N PRO A 14 11.95 -20.27 34.63
CA PRO A 14 12.60 -20.89 33.49
C PRO A 14 12.36 -22.41 33.52
N PHE A 15 11.95 -23.01 32.41
CA PHE A 15 12.05 -24.47 32.24
C PHE A 15 12.50 -24.83 30.81
N LEU A 16 13.81 -25.05 30.69
CA LEU A 16 14.45 -26.05 29.83
C LEU A 16 13.84 -27.43 30.15
N ILE A 17 13.58 -28.38 29.24
CA ILE A 17 14.43 -29.34 28.48
C ILE A 17 13.39 -30.24 27.73
N VAL A 18 13.56 -30.76 26.51
CA VAL A 18 14.06 -32.12 26.20
C VAL A 18 14.45 -32.21 24.72
N LEU A 19 15.74 -32.45 24.50
CA LEU A 19 16.34 -33.04 23.30
C LEU A 19 16.01 -34.54 23.27
N VAL A 20 15.46 -35.05 22.17
CA VAL A 20 15.43 -36.49 21.89
C VAL A 20 16.44 -36.78 20.78
N LEU A 21 17.59 -37.31 21.17
CA LEU A 21 18.47 -38.08 20.28
C LEU A 21 17.89 -39.49 20.15
N GLY A 22 17.41 -39.82 18.96
CA GLY A 22 17.15 -41.20 18.55
C GLY A 22 18.14 -41.62 17.48
N ALA A 23 19.25 -42.21 17.88
CA ALA A 23 20.17 -42.89 16.97
C ALA A 23 19.80 -44.37 16.91
N HIS A 24 19.33 -44.84 15.75
CA HIS A 24 19.36 -46.26 15.39
C HIS A 24 19.86 -46.38 13.96
N HIS A 25 21.07 -46.94 13.83
CA HIS A 25 21.61 -47.45 12.57
C HIS A 25 20.86 -48.72 12.16
N HIS A 26 20.42 -48.79 10.91
CA HIS A 26 20.51 -50.02 10.12
C HIS A 26 20.47 -49.74 8.61
N HIS A 27 21.52 -50.24 7.95
CA HIS A 27 21.69 -50.69 6.56
C HIS A 27 21.40 -49.76 5.37
N HIS A 28 22.51 -49.46 4.68
CA HIS A 28 22.64 -49.05 3.29
C HIS A 28 21.62 -49.71 2.33
N ARG A 29 20.92 -48.86 1.57
CA ARG A 29 20.56 -49.16 0.19
C ARG A 29 20.72 -47.90 -0.66
N THR A 30 21.78 -47.88 -1.46
CA THR A 30 22.07 -46.82 -2.42
C THR A 30 21.02 -46.86 -3.52
N THR A 31 20.11 -45.89 -3.54
CA THR A 31 19.23 -45.62 -4.68
C THR A 31 19.48 -44.18 -5.10
N THR A 32 20.20 -44.00 -6.21
CA THR A 32 20.46 -42.69 -6.82
C THR A 32 19.17 -42.19 -7.47
N THR A 33 18.35 -41.47 -6.70
CA THR A 33 17.22 -40.71 -7.23
C THR A 33 17.76 -39.42 -7.84
N PRO A 34 17.43 -39.07 -9.09
CA PRO A 34 17.80 -37.77 -9.65
C PRO A 34 17.13 -36.66 -8.83
N LYS A 35 17.94 -35.73 -8.31
CA LYS A 35 17.48 -34.55 -7.58
C LYS A 35 16.57 -33.73 -8.50
N PRO A 36 15.30 -33.48 -8.15
CA PRO A 36 14.51 -32.49 -8.85
C PRO A 36 15.14 -31.12 -8.59
N THR A 37 15.66 -30.48 -9.64
CA THR A 37 16.04 -29.07 -9.60
C THR A 37 14.76 -28.26 -9.54
N THR A 38 14.35 -27.88 -8.33
CA THR A 38 13.31 -26.87 -8.12
C THR A 38 13.75 -25.60 -8.85
N PRO A 39 12.96 -25.04 -9.78
CA PRO A 39 13.19 -23.69 -10.27
C PRO A 39 13.20 -22.77 -9.04
N ALA A 40 14.23 -21.95 -8.89
CA ALA A 40 14.22 -20.91 -7.88
C ALA A 40 13.04 -19.98 -8.20
N SER A 41 11.91 -20.15 -7.50
CA SER A 41 10.84 -19.18 -7.57
C SER A 41 11.36 -17.96 -6.83
N THR A 42 11.79 -16.94 -7.56
CA THR A 42 11.93 -15.60 -6.99
C THR A 42 10.60 -15.30 -6.31
N PRO A 43 10.58 -15.05 -4.98
CA PRO A 43 9.36 -14.62 -4.33
C PRO A 43 8.86 -13.38 -5.08
N ARG A 44 7.61 -13.43 -5.54
CA ARG A 44 6.94 -12.22 -6.04
C ARG A 44 7.11 -11.17 -4.94
N PRO A 45 7.62 -9.97 -5.23
CA PRO A 45 7.75 -8.93 -4.22
C PRO A 45 6.41 -8.81 -3.51
N THR A 46 6.41 -9.04 -2.20
CA THR A 46 5.25 -8.76 -1.36
C THR A 46 4.91 -7.30 -1.62
N PRO A 47 3.70 -6.96 -2.08
CA PRO A 47 3.30 -5.57 -2.16
C PRO A 47 3.40 -5.02 -0.74
N GLU A 48 4.44 -4.23 -0.46
CA GLU A 48 4.55 -3.56 0.82
C GLU A 48 3.36 -2.61 0.87
N SER A 49 2.45 -2.89 1.79
CA SER A 49 1.11 -2.32 1.75
C SER A 49 1.10 -0.80 1.93
N PHE A 50 2.21 -0.16 2.30
CA PHE A 50 2.24 1.26 2.69
C PHE A 50 3.61 1.95 2.50
N GLU A 51 4.45 1.57 1.54
CA GLU A 51 5.72 2.29 1.29
C GLU A 51 5.45 3.61 0.53
N TYR A 52 4.75 4.54 1.19
CA TYR A 52 4.39 5.84 0.63
C TYR A 52 5.49 6.84 0.92
N THR A 53 6.21 7.27 -0.11
CA THR A 53 7.25 8.28 0.06
C THR A 53 6.65 9.69 0.13
N TYR A 54 5.56 9.94 -0.60
CA TYR A 54 4.78 11.19 -0.56
C TYR A 54 3.44 11.01 -1.28
N THR A 55 2.44 11.79 -0.84
CA THR A 55 1.13 11.93 -1.51
C THR A 55 0.88 13.41 -1.77
N PHE A 56 0.42 13.74 -2.98
CA PHE A 56 -0.06 15.07 -3.32
C PHE A 56 -1.49 14.98 -3.83
N PHE A 57 -2.40 15.75 -3.23
CA PHE A 57 -3.77 15.90 -3.70
C PHE A 57 -3.94 17.21 -4.47
N TYR A 58 -4.78 17.18 -5.50
CA TYR A 58 -5.20 18.37 -6.22
C TYR A 58 -6.64 18.23 -6.69
N TYR A 59 -7.45 19.24 -6.38
CA TYR A 59 -8.80 19.38 -6.90
C TYR A 59 -8.81 20.40 -8.03
N ASP A 60 -9.15 19.94 -9.24
CA ASP A 60 -9.38 20.82 -10.39
C ASP A 60 -10.82 21.33 -10.35
N THR A 61 -10.99 22.61 -10.06
CA THR A 61 -12.30 23.25 -9.96
C THR A 61 -13.03 23.39 -11.30
N THR A 62 -12.34 23.22 -12.43
CA THR A 62 -12.93 23.34 -13.78
C THR A 62 -13.53 22.02 -14.25
N SER A 63 -12.78 20.94 -14.05
CA SER A 63 -13.18 19.58 -14.48
C SER A 63 -13.77 18.73 -13.35
N HIS A 64 -13.67 19.22 -12.12
CA HIS A 64 -14.13 18.57 -10.89
C HIS A 64 -13.47 17.23 -10.58
N TYR A 65 -12.26 17.00 -11.11
CA TYR A 65 -11.43 15.87 -10.70
C TYR A 65 -10.63 16.21 -9.44
N MET A 66 -10.79 15.40 -8.41
CA MET A 66 -9.87 15.32 -7.26
C MET A 66 -8.93 14.15 -7.51
N CYS A 67 -7.64 14.41 -7.67
CA CYS A 67 -6.66 13.35 -7.87
C CYS A 67 -5.58 13.35 -6.79
N CYS A 68 -5.01 12.18 -6.52
CA CYS A 68 -3.80 12.02 -5.75
C CYS A 68 -2.73 11.21 -6.48
N ALA A 69 -1.51 11.74 -6.47
CA ALA A 69 -0.34 11.01 -6.94
C ALA A 69 0.32 10.28 -5.76
N HIS A 70 0.42 8.95 -5.89
CA HIS A 70 1.16 8.08 -4.99
C HIS A 70 2.44 7.62 -5.67
N ALA A 71 3.57 7.91 -5.03
CA ALA A 71 4.86 7.35 -5.44
C ALA A 71 5.26 6.26 -4.44
N THR A 72 5.45 5.05 -4.96
CA THR A 72 6.18 3.98 -4.29
C THR A 72 7.59 3.92 -4.84
N ARG A 73 8.46 3.12 -4.22
CA ARG A 73 9.82 2.89 -4.71
C ARG A 73 9.90 2.35 -6.14
N LEU A 74 8.86 1.68 -6.63
CA LEU A 74 8.86 0.97 -7.91
C LEU A 74 7.91 1.59 -8.95
N LEU A 75 6.82 2.18 -8.50
CA LEU A 75 5.72 2.62 -9.36
C LEU A 75 5.10 3.92 -8.84
N ARG A 76 4.67 4.77 -9.78
CA ARG A 76 3.82 5.92 -9.51
C ARG A 76 2.40 5.60 -9.99
N VAL A 77 1.43 5.77 -9.10
CA VAL A 77 0.01 5.56 -9.38
C VAL A 77 -0.71 6.85 -9.06
N CYS A 78 -1.56 7.33 -9.95
CA CYS A 78 -2.44 8.46 -9.69
C CYS A 78 -3.88 7.98 -9.63
N LEU A 79 -4.56 8.27 -8.53
CA LEU A 79 -5.97 7.98 -8.35
C LEU A 79 -6.75 9.26 -8.60
N CYS A 80 -7.79 9.21 -9.42
CA CYS A 80 -8.62 10.36 -9.78
C CYS A 80 -10.09 10.03 -9.55
N TYR A 81 -10.77 10.85 -8.77
CA TYR A 81 -12.21 10.76 -8.52
C TYR A 81 -12.90 12.00 -9.07
N HIS A 82 -13.93 11.79 -9.88
CA HIS A 82 -14.74 12.87 -10.41
C HIS A 82 -15.83 13.24 -9.40
N VAL A 83 -15.73 14.43 -8.81
CA VAL A 83 -16.61 14.87 -7.74
C VAL A 83 -18.05 15.05 -8.26
N PRO A 84 -19.03 14.34 -7.67
CA PRO A 84 -20.45 14.47 -7.97
C PRO A 84 -20.95 15.92 -7.85
N GLN A 85 -21.94 16.28 -8.67
CA GLN A 85 -22.41 17.66 -8.80
C GLN A 85 -22.89 18.28 -7.48
N ASP A 86 -23.56 17.49 -6.66
CA ASP A 86 -24.06 17.84 -5.33
C ASP A 86 -22.94 18.12 -4.31
N GLU A 87 -21.77 17.49 -4.47
CA GLU A 87 -20.63 17.66 -3.56
C GLU A 87 -19.71 18.82 -3.97
N ARG A 88 -19.73 19.26 -5.24
CA ARG A 88 -18.79 20.27 -5.77
C ARG A 88 -18.77 21.60 -5.02
N GLN A 89 -19.92 22.04 -4.51
CA GLN A 89 -20.04 23.31 -3.79
C GLN A 89 -19.35 23.24 -2.42
N LEU A 90 -19.32 22.05 -1.83
CA LEU A 90 -18.72 21.78 -0.52
C LEU A 90 -17.20 21.59 -0.61
N MET A 91 -16.62 21.53 -1.81
CA MET A 91 -15.18 21.32 -2.01
C MET A 91 -14.28 22.47 -1.53
N GLN A 92 -14.87 23.61 -1.14
CA GLN A 92 -14.16 24.68 -0.46
C GLN A 92 -14.00 24.43 1.05
N GLU A 93 -14.77 23.49 1.59
CA GLU A 93 -14.74 23.09 2.99
C GLU A 93 -13.65 22.05 3.20
N GLN A 94 -12.74 22.33 4.15
CA GLN A 94 -11.62 21.43 4.45
C GLN A 94 -12.08 20.03 4.86
N GLU A 95 -13.20 19.93 5.58
CA GLU A 95 -13.78 18.66 6.01
C GLU A 95 -14.22 17.81 4.81
N LYS A 96 -14.85 18.44 3.81
CA LYS A 96 -15.26 17.74 2.59
C LYS A 96 -14.07 17.26 1.77
N LEU A 97 -13.01 18.06 1.70
CA LEU A 97 -11.77 17.65 1.03
C LEU A 97 -11.22 16.37 1.67
N LEU A 98 -11.07 16.35 3.00
CA LEU A 98 -10.59 15.18 3.74
C LEU A 98 -11.48 13.96 3.55
N GLU A 99 -12.80 14.15 3.59
CA GLU A 99 -13.77 13.07 3.34
C GLU A 99 -13.56 12.43 1.95
N ILE A 100 -13.35 13.25 0.90
CA ILE A 100 -13.10 12.74 -0.45
C ILE A 100 -11.72 12.08 -0.56
N GLU A 101 -10.69 12.62 0.08
CA GLU A 101 -9.36 11.99 0.13
C GLU A 101 -9.45 10.56 0.70
N GLU A 102 -10.12 10.38 1.83
CA GLU A 102 -10.36 9.07 2.44
C GLU A 102 -11.20 8.16 1.53
N ARG A 103 -12.24 8.72 0.90
CA ARG A 103 -13.11 7.99 -0.03
C ARG A 103 -12.34 7.44 -1.22
N ILE A 104 -11.45 8.23 -1.83
CA ILE A 104 -10.60 7.80 -2.96
C ILE A 104 -9.83 6.53 -2.59
N TYR A 105 -9.19 6.52 -1.42
CA TYR A 105 -8.44 5.36 -0.97
C TYR A 105 -9.34 4.16 -0.67
N SER A 106 -10.47 4.39 0.00
CA SER A 106 -11.44 3.34 0.33
C SER A 106 -11.94 2.63 -0.93
N LEU A 107 -12.33 3.39 -1.95
CA LEU A 107 -12.77 2.85 -3.24
C LEU A 107 -11.65 2.11 -3.97
N TYR A 108 -10.43 2.66 -3.97
CA TYR A 108 -9.28 1.99 -4.59
C TYR A 108 -8.97 0.63 -3.93
N VAL A 109 -8.94 0.57 -2.59
CA VAL A 109 -8.72 -0.66 -1.83
C VAL A 109 -9.86 -1.66 -2.05
N ALA A 110 -11.10 -1.18 -2.18
CA ALA A 110 -12.26 -2.00 -2.52
C ALA A 110 -12.26 -2.49 -3.98
N GLY A 111 -11.32 -2.05 -4.82
CA GLY A 111 -11.20 -2.47 -6.21
C GLY A 111 -12.09 -1.69 -7.19
N HIS A 112 -12.68 -0.58 -6.75
CA HIS A 112 -13.54 0.25 -7.59
C HIS A 112 -12.74 1.28 -8.37
N TYR A 113 -12.03 0.80 -9.39
CA TYR A 113 -11.25 1.66 -10.28
C TYR A 113 -11.15 1.09 -11.69
N THR A 114 -10.79 1.97 -12.63
CA THR A 114 -10.48 1.63 -14.02
C THR A 114 -9.32 2.46 -14.52
N SER A 115 -8.62 2.02 -15.56
CA SER A 115 -7.57 2.80 -16.19
C SER A 115 -8.15 4.04 -16.90
N MET A 116 -7.46 5.17 -16.78
CA MET A 116 -7.83 6.45 -17.40
C MET A 116 -6.62 7.08 -18.09
N ASN A 117 -6.48 6.89 -19.40
CA ASN A 117 -5.32 7.39 -20.15
C ASN A 117 -5.53 8.81 -20.71
N ASP A 118 -6.75 9.33 -20.64
CA ASP A 118 -7.20 10.58 -21.23
C ASP A 118 -7.33 11.73 -20.21
N LEU A 119 -6.83 11.55 -18.99
CA LEU A 119 -6.84 12.58 -17.93
C LEU A 119 -6.28 13.93 -18.42
N GLN A 120 -5.25 13.93 -19.27
CA GLN A 120 -4.69 15.17 -19.83
C GLN A 120 -5.70 16.05 -20.57
N PHE A 121 -6.75 15.44 -21.13
CA PHE A 121 -7.81 16.13 -21.88
C PHE A 121 -8.93 16.64 -20.97
N TYR A 122 -9.19 15.96 -19.84
CA TYR A 122 -10.20 16.39 -18.88
C TYR A 122 -9.64 17.36 -17.84
N SER A 123 -8.45 17.09 -17.32
CA SER A 123 -7.81 17.85 -16.25
C SER A 123 -6.30 17.87 -16.45
N LYS A 124 -5.84 18.79 -17.31
CA LYS A 124 -4.41 19.00 -17.51
C LYS A 124 -3.64 19.30 -16.20
N PRO A 125 -4.14 20.11 -15.25
CA PRO A 125 -3.45 20.35 -13.99
C PRO A 125 -3.24 19.07 -13.18
N ASN A 126 -4.26 18.21 -13.08
CA ASN A 126 -4.12 16.91 -12.42
C ASN A 126 -3.15 16.01 -13.17
N TYR A 127 -3.24 15.93 -14.50
CA TYR A 127 -2.30 15.13 -15.29
C TYR A 127 -0.84 15.56 -15.07
N ASP A 128 -0.59 16.87 -15.06
CA ASP A 128 0.76 17.41 -14.85
C ASP A 128 1.23 17.11 -13.41
N MET A 129 0.35 17.20 -12.39
CA MET A 129 0.64 16.78 -11.01
C MET A 129 0.92 15.27 -10.92
N CYS A 130 0.09 14.44 -11.55
CA CYS A 130 0.22 12.99 -11.61
C CYS A 130 1.53 12.57 -12.27
N THR A 131 1.94 13.21 -13.36
CA THR A 131 3.16 12.86 -14.11
C THR A 131 4.41 13.59 -13.62
N GLY A 132 4.31 14.40 -12.56
CA GLY A 132 5.42 15.21 -12.08
C GLY A 132 5.94 16.17 -13.15
N GLN A 133 5.04 16.83 -13.87
CA GLN A 133 5.30 17.71 -15.00
C GLN A 133 6.02 16.98 -16.15
N GLY A 134 5.54 15.77 -16.49
CA GLY A 134 6.10 14.94 -17.56
C GLY A 134 7.39 14.19 -17.19
N LYS A 135 7.84 14.24 -15.94
CA LYS A 135 9.05 13.50 -15.48
C LYS A 135 8.78 12.02 -15.20
N GLN A 136 7.52 11.66 -14.96
CA GLN A 136 7.07 10.32 -14.57
C GLN A 136 6.00 9.82 -15.54
N LEU A 137 6.37 9.62 -16.81
CA LEU A 137 5.42 9.20 -17.86
C LEU A 137 4.94 7.75 -17.71
N ASN A 138 5.63 6.94 -16.91
CA ASN A 138 5.20 5.60 -16.53
C ASN A 138 4.19 5.59 -15.37
N THR A 139 3.61 6.74 -15.03
CA THR A 139 2.56 6.83 -14.01
C THR A 139 1.32 6.08 -14.47
N THR A 140 0.84 5.16 -13.63
CA THR A 140 -0.46 4.51 -13.86
C THR A 140 -1.56 5.48 -13.44
N LEU A 141 -2.45 5.83 -14.37
CA LEU A 141 -3.58 6.73 -14.11
C LEU A 141 -4.86 5.90 -13.96
N LEU A 142 -5.54 6.07 -12.83
CA LEU A 142 -6.75 5.34 -12.49
C LEU A 142 -7.89 6.30 -12.17
N HIS A 143 -9.05 6.04 -12.75
CA HIS A 143 -10.31 6.62 -12.30
C HIS A 143 -10.92 5.74 -11.22
N VAL A 144 -11.29 6.33 -10.10
CA VAL A 144 -11.88 5.68 -8.94
C VAL A 144 -13.35 6.08 -8.85
N TYR A 145 -14.26 5.14 -8.61
CA TYR A 145 -15.71 5.34 -8.71
C TYR A 145 -16.51 4.54 -7.69
#